data_AF-A0A966R6Y4-F1
#
_entry.id   AF-A0A966R6Y4-F1
#
_cell.length_a   1.000
_cell.length_b   1.000
_cell.length_c   1.000
_cell.angle_alpha   90.00
_cell.angle_beta   90.00
_cell.angle_gamma   90.00
#
_symmetry.space_group_name_H-M   'P 1'
#
loop_
_entity.id
_entity.type
_entity.pdbx_description
1 polymer ?
#
loop_
_entity_poly.entity_id
_entity_poly.type
_entity_poly.pdbx_seq_one_letter_code
_entity_poly.pdbx_strand_id
1 'polypeptide(L)'
;MSDNANQSQDMIITPAEGVNRRSIRNFLLQPFLQIQLGLVSVVLSLAFAGVIGWIFYVHLNRFAAVVIQLTDAEEEVLKLLFSSLADMRSSLLLAIFAFLIFNITASIIFTHKMVGPTVAFRRLIRGLIDGKYGMQIKLRSGDAFVEVADDLNELSRALAEKHAADGK
;
A
#
# COMPACT_ATOMS: atom_id res chain seq x y z
N MET A 1 -19.93 -46.82 58.51
CA MET A 1 -20.62 -46.63 57.22
C MET A 1 -20.48 -45.15 56.90
N SER A 2 -19.48 -44.85 56.08
CA SER A 2 -18.97 -43.51 55.83
C SER A 2 -19.85 -42.84 54.79
N ASP A 3 -20.58 -41.80 55.18
CA ASP A 3 -21.37 -41.01 54.24
C ASP A 3 -20.57 -39.77 53.84
N ASN A 4 -20.49 -39.59 52.53
CA ASN A 4 -19.55 -38.77 51.81
C ASN A 4 -20.34 -37.78 50.98
N ALA A 5 -20.34 -36.50 51.34
CA ALA A 5 -20.71 -35.40 50.44
C ALA A 5 -20.28 -34.08 51.11
N ASN A 6 -19.13 -33.52 50.77
CA ASN A 6 -18.94 -32.65 49.60
C ASN A 6 -19.71 -31.32 49.74
N GLN A 7 -19.07 -30.31 50.33
CA GLN A 7 -19.37 -28.90 50.06
C GLN A 7 -18.09 -28.06 50.13
N SER A 8 -17.92 -27.25 49.08
CA SER A 8 -17.18 -25.98 49.05
C SER A 8 -15.67 -26.02 48.80
N GLN A 9 -15.30 -26.26 47.55
CA GLN A 9 -14.14 -25.57 46.95
C GLN A 9 -14.60 -24.79 45.72
N ASP A 10 -14.84 -23.51 45.95
CA ASP A 10 -14.98 -22.48 44.93
C ASP A 10 -13.65 -22.34 44.16
N MET A 11 -13.68 -22.68 42.88
CA MET A 11 -12.74 -22.12 41.91
C MET A 11 -13.41 -22.08 40.54
N ILE A 12 -14.32 -21.12 40.34
CA ILE A 12 -14.79 -20.78 39.00
C ILE A 12 -13.66 -20.02 38.31
N ILE A 13 -12.84 -20.76 37.57
CA ILE A 13 -11.85 -20.20 36.64
C ILE A 13 -12.63 -19.46 35.55
N THR A 14 -12.37 -18.16 35.44
CA THR A 14 -12.88 -17.29 34.38
C THR A 14 -12.39 -17.80 33.03
N PRO A 15 -13.26 -18.06 32.03
CA PRO A 15 -12.77 -18.36 30.70
C PRO A 15 -12.23 -17.07 30.08
N ALA A 16 -10.94 -17.09 29.74
CA ALA A 16 -10.26 -16.00 29.05
C ALA A 16 -11.00 -15.60 27.77
N GLU A 17 -11.29 -14.31 27.64
CA GLU A 17 -11.87 -13.71 26.45
C GLU A 17 -11.07 -14.10 25.21
N GLY A 18 -11.78 -14.65 24.22
CA GLY A 18 -11.20 -15.15 22.98
C GLY A 18 -10.34 -14.09 22.30
N VAL A 19 -9.08 -14.44 22.04
CA VAL A 19 -8.21 -13.68 21.15
C VAL A 19 -8.91 -13.57 19.80
N ASN A 20 -9.45 -12.38 19.54
CA ASN A 20 -10.09 -12.03 18.28
C ASN A 20 -9.02 -12.00 17.18
N ARG A 21 -8.68 -13.18 16.66
CA ARG A 21 -7.86 -13.34 15.46
C ARG A 21 -8.72 -12.90 14.27
N ARG A 22 -8.84 -11.59 14.08
CA ARG A 22 -9.31 -11.03 12.80
C ARG A 22 -8.32 -11.47 11.74
N SER A 23 -8.69 -12.58 11.10
CA SER A 23 -7.96 -13.30 10.09
C SER A 23 -7.44 -12.36 9.02
N ILE A 24 -6.11 -12.16 9.01
CA ILE A 24 -5.33 -11.50 7.96
C ILE A 24 -5.63 -12.13 6.58
N ARG A 25 -6.15 -13.37 6.58
CA ARG A 25 -6.52 -14.13 5.39
C ARG A 25 -7.70 -13.52 4.61
N ASN A 26 -8.58 -12.74 5.25
CA ASN A 26 -9.69 -12.10 4.55
C ASN A 26 -9.32 -10.75 3.91
N PHE A 27 -8.10 -10.26 4.15
CA PHE A 27 -7.57 -9.07 3.49
C PHE A 27 -7.03 -9.38 2.08
N LEU A 28 -6.76 -10.65 1.77
CA LEU A 28 -6.07 -11.09 0.55
C LEU A 28 -6.99 -11.70 -0.51
N LEU A 29 -8.28 -11.37 -0.53
CA LEU A 29 -9.23 -11.86 -1.55
C LEU A 29 -9.46 -10.90 -2.73
N GLN A 30 -8.80 -9.72 -2.78
CA GLN A 30 -8.67 -8.88 -4.00
C GLN A 30 -7.25 -8.28 -4.25
N PRO A 31 -6.14 -9.03 -4.07
CA PRO A 31 -4.77 -8.49 -4.18
C PRO A 31 -4.30 -8.26 -5.63
N PHE A 32 -5.01 -8.78 -6.63
CA PHE A 32 -4.47 -8.84 -8.00
C PHE A 32 -4.36 -7.46 -8.65
N LEU A 33 -5.38 -6.60 -8.50
CA LEU A 33 -5.36 -5.24 -9.07
C LEU A 33 -4.37 -4.33 -8.32
N GLN A 34 -4.24 -4.51 -7.01
CA GLN A 34 -3.28 -3.78 -6.18
C GLN A 34 -1.84 -4.12 -6.54
N ILE A 35 -1.54 -5.41 -6.75
CA ILE A 35 -0.22 -5.85 -7.20
C ILE A 35 0.04 -5.36 -8.62
N GLN A 36 -0.93 -5.40 -9.53
CA GLN A 36 -0.69 -4.99 -10.91
C GLN A 36 -0.33 -3.50 -11.01
N LEU A 37 -1.08 -2.60 -10.38
CA LEU A 37 -0.79 -1.15 -10.42
C LEU A 37 0.48 -0.80 -9.63
N GLY A 38 0.66 -1.40 -8.45
CA GLY A 38 1.84 -1.16 -7.62
C GLY A 38 3.13 -1.71 -8.25
N LEU A 39 3.07 -2.87 -8.91
CA LEU A 39 4.21 -3.46 -9.61
C LEU A 39 4.61 -2.61 -10.81
N VAL A 40 3.64 -2.14 -11.60
CA VAL A 40 3.91 -1.26 -12.74
C VAL A 40 4.61 0.02 -12.29
N SER A 41 4.18 0.65 -11.20
CA SER A 41 4.82 1.88 -10.71
C SER A 41 6.24 1.64 -10.18
N VAL A 42 6.49 0.50 -9.51
CA VAL A 42 7.82 0.11 -9.05
C VAL A 42 8.75 -0.18 -10.24
N VAL A 43 8.29 -0.94 -11.23
CA VAL A 43 9.07 -1.25 -12.44
C VAL A 43 9.40 0.03 -13.21
N LEU A 44 8.43 0.94 -13.36
CA LEU A 44 8.64 2.22 -14.03
C LEU A 44 9.65 3.09 -13.28
N SER A 45 9.58 3.11 -11.94
CA SER A 45 10.50 3.87 -11.10
C SER A 45 11.91 3.30 -11.13
N LEU A 46 12.07 1.97 -11.16
CA LEU A 46 13.36 1.30 -11.33
C LEU A 46 13.96 1.59 -12.71
N ALA A 47 13.16 1.53 -13.77
CA ALA A 47 13.60 1.86 -15.11
C ALA A 47 14.07 3.32 -15.18
N PHE A 48 13.30 4.26 -14.62
CA PHE A 48 13.66 5.67 -14.56
C PHE A 48 14.96 5.92 -13.77
N ALA A 49 15.06 5.36 -12.56
CA ALA A 49 16.26 5.47 -11.74
C ALA A 49 17.49 4.84 -12.42
N GLY A 50 17.31 3.71 -13.12
CA GLY A 50 18.35 3.06 -13.90
C GLY A 50 18.84 3.92 -15.05
N VAL A 51 17.93 4.55 -15.80
CA VAL A 51 18.28 5.49 -16.89
C VAL A 51 19.06 6.69 -16.35
N ILE A 52 18.59 7.31 -15.27
CA ILE A 52 19.29 8.44 -14.64
C ILE A 52 20.67 8.02 -14.14
N GLY A 53 20.75 6.89 -13.41
CA GLY A 53 22.02 6.38 -12.90
C GLY A 53 23.01 6.05 -14.01
N TRP A 54 22.54 5.47 -15.12
CA TRP A 54 23.35 5.21 -16.30
C TRP A 54 23.88 6.49 -16.95
N ILE A 55 23.01 7.47 -17.20
CA ILE A 55 23.39 8.78 -17.75
C ILE A 55 24.45 9.42 -16.87
N PHE A 56 24.21 9.46 -15.55
CA PHE A 56 25.14 10.03 -14.59
C PHE A 56 26.49 9.32 -14.60
N TYR A 57 26.50 7.99 -14.60
CA TYR A 57 27.73 7.18 -14.67
C TYR A 57 28.55 7.50 -15.94
N VAL A 58 27.90 7.57 -17.10
CA VAL A 58 28.58 7.89 -18.37
C VAL A 58 29.17 9.30 -18.32
N HIS A 59 28.40 10.30 -17.89
CA HIS A 59 28.89 11.68 -17.84
C HIS A 59 29.98 11.86 -16.80
N LEU A 60 29.89 11.19 -15.66
CA LEU A 60 30.88 11.28 -14.61
C LEU A 60 32.23 10.71 -15.03
N ASN A 61 32.23 9.53 -15.66
CA ASN A 61 33.47 8.91 -16.14
C ASN A 61 34.09 9.73 -17.28
N ARG A 62 33.27 10.31 -18.16
CA ARG A 62 33.75 11.22 -19.22
C ARG A 62 34.39 12.47 -18.61
N PHE A 63 33.75 13.07 -17.61
CA PHE A 63 34.29 14.23 -16.91
C PHE A 63 35.64 13.90 -16.24
N ALA A 64 35.71 12.78 -15.52
CA ALA A 64 36.95 12.33 -14.89
C ALA A 64 38.07 12.12 -15.92
N ALA A 65 37.77 11.49 -17.07
CA ALA A 65 38.76 11.27 -18.13
C ALA A 65 39.31 12.59 -18.71
N VAL A 66 38.45 13.59 -18.94
CA VAL A 66 38.86 14.91 -19.44
C VAL A 66 39.74 15.64 -18.41
N VAL A 67 39.38 15.60 -17.13
CA VAL A 67 40.16 16.25 -16.06
C VAL A 67 41.55 15.63 -15.95
N ILE A 68 41.65 14.30 -16.01
CA ILE A 68 42.93 13.58 -15.94
C ILE A 68 43.81 13.94 -17.13
N GLN A 69 43.25 14.00 -18.35
CA GLN A 69 44.01 14.33 -19.56
C GLN A 69 44.52 15.77 -19.59
N LEU A 70 43.75 16.74 -19.07
CA LEU A 70 44.10 18.16 -19.16
C LEU A 70 45.03 18.62 -18.04
N THR A 71 45.05 17.93 -16.90
CA THR A 71 45.74 18.40 -15.68
C THR A 71 47.12 17.79 -15.49
N ASP A 72 47.48 16.75 -16.26
CA ASP A 72 48.68 15.91 -16.02
C ASP A 72 48.82 15.57 -14.53
N ALA A 73 47.70 15.07 -13.97
CA ALA A 73 47.42 15.18 -12.55
C ALA A 73 48.43 14.41 -11.68
N GLU A 74 49.03 15.11 -10.72
CA GLU A 74 49.83 14.50 -9.66
C GLU A 74 49.02 13.45 -8.89
N GLU A 75 49.71 12.46 -8.31
CA GLU A 75 49.05 11.37 -7.56
C GLU A 75 48.15 11.87 -6.43
N GLU A 76 48.49 13.01 -5.81
CA GLU A 76 47.69 13.62 -4.75
C GLU A 76 46.36 14.16 -5.28
N VAL A 77 46.39 14.84 -6.43
CA VAL A 77 45.19 15.33 -7.13
C VAL A 77 44.31 14.17 -7.58
N LEU A 78 44.91 13.08 -8.09
CA LEU A 78 44.19 11.87 -8.48
C LEU A 78 43.48 11.22 -7.28
N LYS A 79 44.14 11.15 -6.11
CA LYS A 79 43.54 10.62 -4.88
C LYS A 79 42.32 11.44 -4.44
N LEU A 80 42.45 12.77 -4.42
CA LEU A 80 41.36 13.70 -4.10
C LEU A 80 40.19 13.60 -5.10
N LEU A 81 40.49 13.42 -6.38
CA LEU A 81 39.50 13.21 -7.42
C LEU A 81 38.74 11.90 -7.17
N PHE A 82 39.45 10.77 -7.01
CA PHE A 82 38.81 9.46 -6.81
C PHE A 82 38.01 9.37 -5.51
N SER A 83 38.47 10.01 -4.42
CA SER A 83 37.68 10.10 -3.19
C SER A 83 36.39 10.89 -3.41
N SER A 84 36.48 12.04 -4.08
CA SER A 84 35.30 12.86 -4.42
C SER A 84 34.30 12.11 -5.31
N LEU A 85 34.80 11.35 -6.29
CA LEU A 85 33.97 10.49 -7.15
C LEU A 85 33.30 9.37 -6.35
N ALA A 86 34.02 8.76 -5.40
CA ALA A 86 33.48 7.71 -4.54
C ALA A 86 32.38 8.26 -3.61
N ASP A 87 32.57 9.44 -3.02
CA ASP A 87 31.60 10.13 -2.17
C ASP A 87 30.35 10.54 -2.95
N MET A 88 30.52 11.03 -4.17
CA MET A 88 29.39 11.38 -5.02
C MET A 88 28.62 10.13 -5.47
N ARG A 89 29.32 9.04 -5.78
CA ARG A 89 28.70 7.74 -6.11
C ARG A 89 27.91 7.18 -4.92
N SER A 90 28.48 7.19 -3.71
CA SER A 90 27.81 6.69 -2.51
C SER A 90 26.57 7.54 -2.19
N SER A 91 26.67 8.86 -2.31
CA SER A 91 25.54 9.79 -2.13
C SER A 91 24.43 9.55 -3.16
N LEU A 92 24.79 9.30 -4.43
CA LEU A 92 23.82 8.96 -5.47
C LEU A 92 23.11 7.63 -5.18
N LEU A 93 23.85 6.59 -4.79
CA LEU A 93 23.26 5.30 -4.44
C LEU A 93 22.32 5.42 -3.24
N LEU A 94 22.69 6.20 -2.23
CA LEU A 94 21.84 6.49 -1.08
C LEU A 94 20.55 7.23 -1.50
N ALA A 95 20.67 8.22 -2.39
CA ALA A 95 19.53 8.96 -2.91
C ALA A 95 18.58 8.07 -3.72
N ILE A 96 19.11 7.19 -4.59
CA ILE A 96 18.31 6.21 -5.34
C ILE A 96 17.61 5.25 -4.38
N PHE A 97 18.33 4.73 -3.37
CA PHE A 97 17.75 3.84 -2.38
C PHE A 97 16.61 4.50 -1.60
N ALA A 98 16.83 5.72 -1.10
CA ALA A 98 15.82 6.50 -0.40
C ALA A 98 14.59 6.78 -1.30
N PHE A 99 14.83 7.14 -2.56
CA PHE A 99 13.77 7.34 -3.55
C PHE A 99 12.93 6.07 -3.77
N LEU A 100 13.57 4.89 -3.89
CA LEU A 100 12.86 3.63 -4.06
C LEU A 100 11.99 3.29 -2.85
N ILE A 101 12.51 3.45 -1.63
CA ILE A 101 11.74 3.23 -0.40
C ILE A 101 10.53 4.16 -0.33
N PHE A 102 10.74 5.45 -0.61
CA PHE A 102 9.66 6.43 -0.65
C PHE A 102 8.60 6.08 -1.69
N ASN A 103 9.02 5.74 -2.91
CA ASN A 103 8.13 5.41 -4.01
C ASN A 103 7.30 4.15 -3.73
N ILE A 104 7.93 3.07 -3.24
CA ILE A 104 7.24 1.84 -2.86
C ILE A 104 6.20 2.12 -1.78
N THR A 105 6.58 2.89 -0.76
CA THR A 105 5.68 3.25 0.35
C THR A 105 4.49 4.06 -0.15
N ALA A 106 4.74 5.10 -0.96
CA ALA A 106 3.69 5.93 -1.55
C ALA A 106 2.76 5.12 -2.46
N SER A 107 3.31 4.25 -3.30
CA SER A 107 2.57 3.36 -4.20
C SER A 107 1.62 2.43 -3.43
N ILE A 108 2.11 1.80 -2.34
CA ILE A 108 1.30 0.92 -1.50
C ILE A 108 0.16 1.70 -0.85
N ILE A 109 0.45 2.86 -0.24
CA ILE A 109 -0.55 3.69 0.44
C ILE A 109 -1.62 4.13 -0.54
N PHE A 110 -1.23 4.67 -1.69
CA PHE A 110 -2.16 5.19 -2.69
C PHE A 110 -3.04 4.08 -3.27
N THR A 111 -2.42 2.95 -3.64
CA THR A 111 -3.16 1.82 -4.22
C THR A 111 -4.14 1.22 -3.21
N HIS A 112 -3.77 1.15 -1.93
CA HIS A 112 -4.68 0.67 -0.89
C HIS A 112 -5.91 1.58 -0.74
N LYS A 113 -5.72 2.91 -0.75
CA LYS A 113 -6.81 3.89 -0.66
C LYS A 113 -7.76 3.85 -1.87
N MET A 114 -7.27 3.38 -3.03
CA MET A 114 -8.09 3.22 -4.23
C MET A 114 -8.81 1.86 -4.30
N VAL A 115 -8.11 0.78 -3.98
CA VAL A 115 -8.67 -0.58 -4.11
C VAL A 115 -9.60 -0.92 -2.95
N GLY A 116 -9.37 -0.37 -1.75
CA GLY A 116 -10.23 -0.63 -0.57
C GLY A 116 -11.72 -0.40 -0.83
N PRO A 117 -12.13 0.77 -1.38
CA PRO A 117 -13.53 1.08 -1.71
C PRO A 117 -14.24 0.07 -2.63
N THR A 118 -13.51 -0.60 -3.54
CA THR A 118 -14.14 -1.50 -4.52
C THR A 118 -14.81 -2.71 -3.87
N VAL A 119 -14.31 -3.15 -2.71
CA VAL A 119 -14.92 -4.22 -1.90
C VAL A 119 -16.27 -3.78 -1.36
N ALA A 120 -16.36 -2.53 -0.87
CA ALA A 120 -17.60 -1.96 -0.36
C ALA A 120 -18.63 -1.80 -1.49
N PHE A 121 -18.19 -1.29 -2.66
CA PHE A 121 -19.03 -1.17 -3.85
C PHE A 121 -19.59 -2.52 -4.28
N ARG A 122 -18.73 -3.54 -4.41
CA ARG A 122 -19.15 -4.89 -4.77
C ARG A 122 -20.15 -5.48 -3.78
N ARG A 123 -19.99 -5.22 -2.48
CA ARG A 123 -20.93 -5.70 -1.45
C ARG A 123 -22.30 -5.03 -1.59
N LEU A 124 -22.34 -3.71 -1.79
CA LEU A 124 -23.59 -2.98 -1.98
C LEU A 124 -24.30 -3.46 -3.25
N ILE A 125 -23.59 -3.46 -4.38
CA ILE A 125 -24.14 -3.88 -5.68
C ILE A 125 -24.71 -5.29 -5.62
N ARG A 126 -24.01 -6.24 -4.99
CA ARG A 126 -24.53 -7.61 -4.81
C ARG A 126 -25.80 -7.65 -3.99
N GLY A 127 -25.90 -6.90 -2.90
CA GLY A 127 -27.14 -6.88 -2.14
C GLY A 127 -28.28 -6.19 -2.89
N LEU A 128 -28.00 -5.16 -3.70
CA LEU A 128 -29.00 -4.58 -4.60
C LEU A 128 -29.50 -5.62 -5.62
N ILE A 129 -28.61 -6.43 -6.19
CA ILE A 129 -28.97 -7.56 -7.06
C ILE A 129 -29.85 -8.58 -6.32
N ASP A 130 -29.55 -8.85 -5.05
CA ASP A 130 -30.33 -9.75 -4.19
C ASP A 130 -31.67 -9.12 -3.70
N GLY A 131 -32.04 -7.92 -4.17
CA GLY A 131 -33.26 -7.21 -3.78
C GLY A 131 -33.19 -6.51 -2.42
N LYS A 132 -32.01 -6.42 -1.79
CA LYS A 132 -31.79 -5.73 -0.53
C LYS A 132 -31.57 -4.24 -0.79
N TYR A 133 -32.67 -3.52 -1.01
CA TYR A 133 -32.66 -2.07 -1.23
C TYR A 133 -32.50 -1.29 0.08
N GLY A 134 -32.07 -0.02 -0.01
CA GLY A 134 -31.89 0.88 1.14
C GLY A 134 -30.62 0.63 1.95
N MET A 135 -29.78 -0.34 1.56
CA MET A 135 -28.46 -0.51 2.15
C MET A 135 -27.58 0.71 1.87
N GLN A 136 -26.66 1.01 2.78
CA GLN A 136 -25.68 2.08 2.60
C GLN A 136 -24.26 1.59 2.93
N ILE A 137 -23.29 2.21 2.27
CA ILE A 137 -21.86 2.04 2.50
C ILE A 137 -21.26 3.36 2.94
N LYS A 138 -20.24 3.28 3.81
CA LYS A 138 -19.46 4.45 4.22
C LYS A 138 -17.98 4.13 4.01
N LEU A 139 -17.30 4.96 3.24
CA LEU A 139 -15.86 4.84 3.02
C LEU A 139 -15.08 5.46 4.19
N ARG A 140 -13.81 5.07 4.33
CA ARG A 140 -12.93 5.66 5.37
C ARG A 140 -12.50 7.05 4.93
N SER A 141 -12.15 7.89 5.91
CA SER A 141 -11.62 9.22 5.62
C SER A 141 -10.34 9.12 4.78
N GLY A 142 -10.33 9.80 3.63
CA GLY A 142 -9.22 9.82 2.69
C GLY A 142 -9.16 8.65 1.70
N ASP A 143 -10.09 7.68 1.76
CA ASP A 143 -10.26 6.72 0.67
C ASP A 143 -10.67 7.44 -0.62
N ALA A 144 -10.32 6.87 -1.77
CA ALA A 144 -10.76 7.40 -3.06
C ALA A 144 -12.26 7.13 -3.31
N PHE A 145 -12.84 7.80 -4.29
CA PHE A 145 -14.20 7.54 -4.80
C PHE A 145 -15.33 7.77 -3.80
N VAL A 146 -15.20 8.76 -2.90
CA VAL A 146 -16.27 9.14 -1.96
C VAL A 146 -17.55 9.51 -2.70
N GLU A 147 -17.45 10.30 -3.76
CA GLU A 147 -18.58 10.72 -4.60
C GLU A 147 -19.34 9.50 -5.17
N VAL A 148 -18.62 8.49 -5.65
CA VAL A 148 -19.23 7.24 -6.16
C VAL A 148 -19.95 6.47 -5.05
N ALA A 149 -19.43 6.51 -3.82
CA ALA A 149 -20.10 5.89 -2.69
C ALA A 149 -21.42 6.58 -2.36
N ASP A 150 -21.44 7.91 -2.44
CA ASP A 150 -22.62 8.72 -2.19
C ASP A 150 -23.68 8.49 -3.28
N ASP A 151 -23.28 8.48 -4.56
CA ASP A 151 -24.16 8.15 -5.70
C ASP A 151 -24.78 6.75 -5.55
N LEU A 152 -23.97 5.76 -5.14
CA LEU A 152 -24.43 4.40 -4.91
C LEU A 152 -25.40 4.30 -3.73
N ASN A 153 -25.19 5.07 -2.68
CA ASN A 153 -26.10 5.15 -1.54
C ASN A 153 -27.44 5.79 -1.94
N GLU A 154 -27.39 6.84 -2.75
CA GLU A 154 -28.59 7.50 -3.28
C GLU A 154 -29.39 6.55 -4.19
N LEU A 155 -28.71 5.85 -5.11
CA LEU A 155 -29.32 4.82 -5.95
C LEU A 155 -30.03 3.75 -5.10
N SER A 156 -29.34 3.25 -4.07
CA SER A 156 -29.90 2.23 -3.17
C SER A 156 -31.16 2.72 -2.45
N ARG A 157 -31.19 3.99 -2.02
CA ARG A 157 -32.35 4.62 -1.40
C ARG A 157 -33.50 4.80 -2.38
N ALA A 158 -33.24 5.32 -3.58
CA ALA A 158 -34.24 5.54 -4.61
C ALA A 158 -34.92 4.22 -5.05
N LEU A 159 -34.15 3.14 -5.17
CA LEU A 159 -34.71 1.81 -5.45
C LEU A 159 -35.59 1.29 -4.31
N ALA A 160 -35.22 1.57 -3.05
CA ALA A 160 -36.01 1.16 -1.90
C ALA A 160 -37.36 1.89 -1.86
N GLU A 161 -37.35 3.19 -2.11
CA GLU A 161 -38.55 4.03 -2.17
C GLU A 161 -39.49 3.57 -3.30
N LYS A 162 -38.94 3.32 -4.49
CA LYS A 162 -39.73 2.84 -5.62
C LYS A 162 -40.33 1.45 -5.36
N HIS A 163 -39.54 0.52 -4.83
CA HIS A 163 -40.03 -0.83 -4.52
C HIS A 163 -41.13 -0.82 -3.44
N ALA A 164 -41.02 0.08 -2.45
CA ALA A 164 -42.06 0.26 -1.45
C ALA A 164 -43.35 0.89 -2.02
N ALA A 165 -43.27 1.68 -3.09
CA ALA A 165 -44.41 2.26 -3.78
C ALA A 165 -45.11 1.25 -4.70
N ASP A 166 -44.35 0.44 -5.43
CA ASP A 166 -44.88 -0.58 -6.37
C ASP A 166 -45.44 -1.83 -5.65
N GLY A 167 -45.09 -2.04 -4.37
CA GLY A 167 -45.58 -3.14 -3.53
C GLY A 167 -46.87 -2.85 -2.75
N LYS A 168 -47.52 -1.71 -2.99
CA LYS A 168 -48.88 -1.36 -2.51
C LYS A 168 -49.90 -1.54 -3.62
#